data_AF-A0A2V7T765-F1
#
_entry.id   AF-A0A2V7T765-F1
#
_cell.length_a   1.000
_cell.length_b   1.000
_cell.length_c   1.000
_cell.angle_alpha   90.00
_cell.angle_beta   90.00
_cell.angle_gamma   90.00
#
_symmetry.space_group_name_H-M   'P 1'
#
loop_
_entity.id
_entity.type
_entity.pdbx_description
1 polymer ?
#
loop_
_entity_poly.entity_id
_entity_poly.type
_entity_poly.pdbx_seq_one_letter_code
_entity_poly.pdbx_strand_id
1 'polypeptide(L)' 'DGVAQYWFNGTLVIDRHDIFFRTGARPTIKFQKFIMAPYIGDGSPVDQTMWIDNLIVATAKP' A
#
# COMPACT_ATOMS: atom_id res chain seq x y z
N ASP A 1 -5.97 -11.63 12.47
CA ASP A 1 -4.54 -11.35 12.75
C ASP A 1 -3.85 -10.63 11.59
N GLY A 2 -4.58 -10.10 10.61
CA GLY A 2 -3.97 -9.35 9.51
C GLY A 2 -3.41 -8.02 10.02
N VAL A 3 -2.19 -7.71 9.59
CA VAL A 3 -1.48 -6.48 9.95
C VAL A 3 -1.41 -5.55 8.75
N ALA A 4 -1.78 -4.28 8.95
CA ALA A 4 -1.61 -3.21 7.98
C ALA A 4 -0.88 -2.05 8.66
N GLN A 5 0.30 -1.71 8.15
CA GLN A 5 1.13 -0.66 8.71
C GLN A 5 1.61 0.29 7.61
N TYR A 6 1.65 1.57 7.93
CA TYR A 6 2.18 2.62 7.04
C TYR A 6 3.07 3.55 7.84
N TRP A 7 4.29 3.75 7.33
CA TRP A 7 5.27 4.68 7.89
C TRP A 7 5.45 5.85 6.94
N PHE A 8 5.46 7.04 7.50
CA PHE A 8 5.78 8.27 6.78
C PHE A 8 6.91 8.98 7.52
N ASN A 9 8.03 9.23 6.84
CA ASN A 9 9.23 9.83 7.43
C ASN A 9 9.65 9.19 8.77
N GLY A 10 9.69 7.85 8.82
CA GLY A 10 10.08 7.08 10.00
C GLY A 10 9.01 7.00 11.10
N THR A 11 7.91 7.73 10.98
CA THR A 11 6.81 7.69 11.95
C THR A 11 5.76 6.67 11.53
N LEU A 12 5.39 5.75 12.43
CA LEU A 12 4.29 4.81 12.22
C LEU A 12 2.96 5.57 12.35
N VAL A 13 2.27 5.78 11.23
CA VAL A 13 1.04 6.60 11.17
C VAL A 13 -0.23 5.76 11.03
N ILE A 14 -0.13 4.56 10.47
CA ILE A 14 -1.20 3.55 10.50
C ILE A 14 -0.62 2.31 11.14
N ASP A 15 -1.30 1.80 12.16
CA ASP A 15 -0.95 0.56 12.85
C ASP A 15 -2.22 -0.22 13.18
N ARG A 16 -2.56 -1.20 12.34
CA ARG A 16 -3.77 -2.03 12.51
C ARG A 16 -3.39 -3.51 12.53
N HIS A 17 -3.96 -4.24 13.47
CA HIS A 17 -3.68 -5.67 13.71
C HIS A 17 -4.94 -6.57 13.57
N ASP A 18 -6.04 -5.96 13.15
CA ASP A 18 -7.39 -6.51 13.09
C ASP A 18 -7.99 -6.43 11.68
N ILE A 19 -7.14 -6.42 10.65
CA ILE A 19 -7.58 -6.28 9.27
C ILE A 19 -7.91 -7.63 8.63
N PHE A 20 -9.03 -7.67 7.92
CA PHE A 20 -9.47 -8.82 7.14
C PHE A 20 -9.17 -8.61 5.65
N PHE A 21 -8.09 -9.21 5.15
CA PHE A 21 -7.65 -9.05 3.76
C PHE A 21 -8.27 -10.03 2.76
N ARG A 22 -8.84 -11.15 3.23
CA ARG A 22 -9.34 -12.23 2.37
C ARG A 22 -10.39 -13.06 3.10
N THR A 23 -11.36 -13.58 2.34
CA THR A 23 -12.38 -14.50 2.84
C THR A 23 -11.90 -15.96 2.81
N GLY A 24 -12.73 -16.86 3.36
CA GLY A 24 -12.52 -18.31 3.31
C GLY A 24 -12.62 -18.94 1.92
N ALA A 25 -13.00 -18.19 0.88
CA ALA A 25 -13.10 -18.72 -0.49
C ALA A 25 -11.73 -19.13 -1.05
N ARG A 26 -10.65 -18.43 -0.66
CA ARG A 26 -9.26 -18.77 -1.00
C ARG A 26 -8.35 -18.58 0.21
N PRO A 27 -8.40 -19.50 1.20
CA PRO A 27 -7.79 -19.32 2.51
C PRO A 27 -6.25 -19.46 2.49
N THR A 28 -5.64 -19.70 1.33
CA THR A 28 -4.19 -19.76 1.14
C THR A 28 -3.65 -18.67 0.23
N ILE A 29 -4.50 -17.81 -0.36
CA ILE A 29 -4.05 -16.71 -1.24
C ILE A 29 -3.12 -15.76 -0.49
N LYS A 30 -2.03 -15.37 -1.15
CA LYS A 30 -1.04 -14.38 -0.69
C LYS A 30 -1.18 -13.10 -1.51
N PHE A 31 -0.54 -12.01 -1.07
CA PHE A 31 -0.36 -10.85 -1.92
C PHE A 31 0.44 -11.26 -3.17
N GLN A 32 -0.11 -10.95 -4.34
CA GLN A 32 0.41 -11.38 -5.65
C GLN A 32 0.72 -10.20 -6.58
N LYS A 33 0.29 -8.99 -6.20
CA LYS A 33 0.46 -7.77 -7.00
C LYS A 33 0.78 -6.63 -6.05
N PHE A 34 1.64 -5.75 -6.53
CA PHE A 34 1.83 -4.41 -5.99
C PHE A 34 1.08 -3.43 -6.91
N ILE A 35 0.45 -2.41 -6.33
CA ILE A 35 -0.33 -1.42 -7.08
C ILE A 35 0.35 -0.07 -6.92
N MET A 36 0.69 0.55 -8.05
CA MET A 36 1.11 1.95 -8.15
C MET A 36 0.08 2.66 -9.02
N ALA A 37 -0.75 3.50 -8.40
CA ALA A 37 -1.84 4.19 -9.07
C ALA A 37 -1.92 5.66 -8.63
N PRO A 38 -0.93 6.50 -9.00
CA PRO A 38 -0.97 7.93 -8.69
C PRO A 38 -2.16 8.55 -9.42
N TYR A 39 -3.11 9.05 -8.64
CA TYR A 39 -4.33 9.68 -9.14
C TYR A 39 -4.81 10.67 -8.09
N ILE A 40 -5.08 11.91 -8.50
CA ILE A 40 -5.44 12.99 -7.57
C ILE A 40 -6.95 13.23 -7.48
N GLY A 41 -7.74 12.53 -8.31
CA GLY A 41 -9.14 12.87 -8.56
C GLY A 41 -9.33 13.66 -9.85
N ASP A 42 -10.59 14.00 -10.13
CA ASP A 42 -10.98 14.87 -11.24
C ASP A 42 -10.89 16.36 -10.84
N GLY A 43 -10.74 17.26 -11.81
CA GLY A 43 -10.82 18.70 -11.60
C GLY A 43 -9.48 19.42 -11.34
N SER A 44 -8.34 18.83 -11.73
CA SER A 44 -7.07 19.59 -11.72
C SER A 44 -7.15 20.76 -12.69
N PRO A 45 -6.92 22.01 -12.25
CA PRO A 45 -6.95 23.17 -13.14
C PRO A 45 -5.70 23.27 -14.04
N VAL A 46 -4.68 22.44 -13.77
CA VAL A 46 -3.38 22.44 -14.47
C VAL A 46 -2.80 21.02 -14.53
N ASP A 47 -1.85 20.81 -15.45
CA ASP A 47 -1.10 19.56 -15.55
C ASP A 47 -0.28 19.30 -14.28
N GLN A 48 -0.16 18.02 -13.92
CA GLN A 48 0.54 17.57 -12.71
C GLN A 48 1.60 16.53 -13.06
N THR A 49 2.69 16.54 -12.32
CA THR A 49 3.78 15.56 -12.46
C THR A 49 4.18 15.04 -11.08
N MET A 50 4.32 13.73 -10.95
CA MET A 50 4.81 13.05 -9.75
C MET A 50 6.07 12.27 -10.08
N TRP A 51 7.05 12.33 -9.18
CA TRP A 51 8.27 11.53 -9.25
C TRP A 51 8.28 10.50 -8.12
N ILE A 52 8.63 9.26 -8.45
CA ILE A 52 8.81 8.16 -7.50
C ILE A 52 10.21 7.60 -7.74
N ASP A 53 10.98 7.44 -6.67
CA ASP A 53 12.33 6.89 -6.73
C ASP A 53 12.59 5.99 -5.51
N ASN A 54 13.59 5.12 -5.63
CA ASN A 54 14.03 4.17 -4.59
C ASN A 54 12.94 3.19 -4.12
N LEU A 55 12.10 2.71 -5.04
CA LEU A 55 11.05 1.73 -4.74
C LEU A 55 11.64 0.35 -4.38
N ILE A 56 11.34 -0.12 -3.17
CA ILE A 56 11.64 -1.48 -2.72
C ILE A 56 10.32 -2.24 -2.52
N VAL A 57 10.20 -3.42 -3.13
CA VAL A 57 9.11 -4.37 -2.91
C VAL A 57 9.71 -5.68 -2.40
N ALA A 58 9.34 -6.09 -1.19
CA ALA A 58 9.90 -7.26 -0.53
C ALA A 58 8.83 -8.03 0.25
N THR A 59 9.08 -9.32 0.48
CA THR A 59 8.23 -10.20 1.31
C THR A 59 8.67 -10.25 2.77
N ALA A 60 9.79 -9.59 3.10
CA ALA A 60 10.34 -9.42 4.44
C ALA A 60 11.01 -8.03 4.54
N LYS A 61 11.35 -7.59 5.76
CA LYS A 61 12.11 -6.35 5.96
C LYS A 61 13.44 -6.43 5.18
N PRO A 62 13.77 -5.42 4.36
CA PRO A 62 15.10 -5.28 3.77
C PRO A 62 16.20 -5.23 4.81
#